data_AF-A0A9D2MT51-F1
#
_entry.id   AF-A0A9D2MT51-F1
#
_cell.length_a   1.000
_cell.length_b   1.000
_cell.length_c   1.000
_cell.angle_alpha   90.00
_cell.angle_beta   90.00
_cell.angle_gamma   90.00
#
_symmetry.space_group_name_H-M   'P 1'
#
loop_
_entity.id
_entity.type
_entity.pdbx_description
1 polymer ?
#
loop_
_entity_poly.entity_id
_entity_poly.type
_entity_poly.pdbx_seq_one_letter_code
_entity_poly.pdbx_strand_id
1 'polypeptide(L)'
;MERDARKLRKLPLVLLAGLLLLCLGLYGFLYYFGSPLLPGSLERRYAGQVEAHQEELFQVAQAALQTGKAPEELPLPGTVKQVELWNYSVTAPEAGAVAFFCQGWGLTPSASYYGFYYAPKGPVAFQGVDVPLRPQGHGYTWEQEDNRGYTCPLGGGFYYYEAHF
;
A
#
# COMPACT_ATOMS: atom_id res chain seq x y z
N MET A 1 12.58 22.69 -52.63
CA MET A 1 11.31 22.05 -52.21
C MET A 1 11.49 20.69 -51.53
N GLU A 2 12.43 19.84 -51.94
CA GLU A 2 12.59 18.45 -51.44
C GLU A 2 13.20 18.30 -50.02
N ARG A 3 13.77 19.38 -49.48
CA ARG A 3 14.43 19.41 -48.16
C ARG A 3 13.44 19.66 -47.01
N ASP A 4 12.36 20.39 -47.27
CA ASP A 4 11.30 20.66 -46.27
C ASP A 4 10.36 19.47 -46.09
N ALA A 5 10.07 18.73 -47.17
CA ALA A 5 9.25 17.52 -47.11
C ALA A 5 9.88 16.41 -46.23
N ARG A 6 11.22 16.31 -46.19
CA ARG A 6 11.94 15.37 -45.32
C ARG A 6 11.92 15.78 -43.85
N LYS A 7 11.94 17.07 -43.54
CA LYS A 7 11.78 17.59 -42.17
C LYS A 7 10.36 17.36 -41.65
N LEU A 8 9.34 17.63 -42.48
CA LEU A 8 7.94 17.36 -42.13
C LEU A 8 7.65 15.87 -41.87
N ARG A 9 8.30 14.95 -42.61
CA ARG A 9 8.16 13.49 -42.39
C ARG A 9 8.82 12.97 -41.11
N LYS A 10 9.89 13.62 -40.63
CA LYS A 10 10.58 13.24 -39.38
C LYS A 10 9.97 13.89 -38.14
N LEU A 11 9.28 15.02 -38.29
CA LEU A 11 8.57 15.72 -37.21
C LEU A 11 7.61 14.80 -36.42
N PRO A 12 6.74 13.98 -37.05
CA PRO A 12 5.86 13.07 -36.29
C PRO A 12 6.65 11.99 -35.55
N LEU A 13 7.77 11.50 -36.10
CA LEU A 13 8.60 10.50 -35.44
C LEU A 13 9.30 11.07 -34.20
N VAL A 14 9.80 12.30 -34.28
CA VAL A 14 10.45 12.99 -33.14
C VAL A 14 9.42 13.31 -32.05
N LEU A 15 8.21 13.74 -32.43
CA LEU A 15 7.12 13.97 -31.48
C LEU A 15 6.68 12.68 -30.79
N LEU A 16 6.55 11.57 -31.54
CA LEU A 16 6.24 10.25 -30.98
C LEU A 16 7.34 9.76 -30.03
N ALA A 17 8.61 9.91 -30.38
CA ALA A 17 9.73 9.56 -29.51
C ALA A 17 9.77 10.42 -28.25
N GLY A 18 9.53 11.73 -28.38
CA GLY A 18 9.44 12.64 -27.24
C GLY A 18 8.28 12.29 -26.31
N LEU A 19 7.10 12.00 -26.86
CA LEU A 19 5.93 11.56 -26.09
C LEU A 19 6.19 10.24 -25.36
N LEU A 20 6.84 9.26 -26.03
CA LEU A 20 7.21 7.99 -25.42
C LEU A 20 8.14 8.20 -24.21
N LEU A 21 9.17 9.02 -24.34
CA LEU A 21 10.08 9.33 -23.23
C LEU A 21 9.35 10.01 -22.06
N LEU A 22 8.42 10.92 -22.37
CA LEU A 22 7.55 11.54 -21.37
C LEU A 22 6.69 10.51 -20.64
N CYS A 23 6.06 9.59 -21.37
CA CYS A 23 5.25 8.51 -20.79
C CYS A 23 6.09 7.57 -19.92
N LEU A 24 7.28 7.19 -20.36
CA LEU A 24 8.20 6.34 -19.58
C LEU A 24 8.71 7.07 -18.33
N GLY A 25 9.05 8.35 -18.44
CA GLY A 25 9.45 9.18 -17.32
C GLY A 25 8.33 9.33 -16.28
N LEU A 26 7.10 9.59 -16.73
CA LEU A 26 5.93 9.66 -15.87
C LEU A 26 5.65 8.31 -15.20
N TYR A 27 5.70 7.21 -15.95
CA TYR A 27 5.52 5.87 -15.41
C TYR A 27 6.57 5.56 -14.32
N GLY A 28 7.85 5.83 -14.60
CA GLY A 28 8.93 5.63 -13.64
C GLY A 28 8.77 6.48 -12.38
N PHE A 29 8.38 7.74 -12.54
CA PHE A 29 8.10 8.64 -11.42
C PHE A 29 6.94 8.14 -10.55
N LEU A 30 5.80 7.79 -11.17
CA LEU A 30 4.63 7.26 -10.46
C LEU A 30 4.94 5.92 -9.77
N TYR A 31 5.75 5.08 -10.40
CA TYR A 31 6.15 3.80 -9.82
C TYR A 31 7.10 3.98 -8.63
N TYR A 32 8.04 4.91 -8.74
CA TYR A 32 9.01 5.20 -7.67
C TYR A 32 8.35 5.84 -6.45
N PHE A 33 7.49 6.85 -6.63
CA PHE A 33 6.79 7.51 -5.54
C PHE A 33 5.56 6.74 -5.03
N GLY A 34 5.18 5.64 -5.70
CA GLY A 34 3.98 4.87 -5.40
C GLY A 34 2.72 5.57 -5.88
N SER A 35 1.91 4.87 -6.67
CA SER A 35 0.64 5.36 -7.20
C SER A 35 -0.42 4.25 -7.15
N PRO A 36 -1.66 4.55 -6.68
CA PRO A 36 -2.79 3.63 -6.79
C PRO A 36 -3.07 3.15 -8.23
N LEU A 37 -2.60 3.91 -9.23
CA LEU A 37 -2.82 3.58 -10.64
C LEU A 37 -1.85 2.52 -11.18
N LEU A 38 -0.75 2.25 -10.46
CA LEU A 38 0.29 1.33 -10.89
C LEU A 38 0.39 0.16 -9.90
N PRO A 39 -0.03 -1.06 -10.31
CA PRO A 39 0.05 -2.26 -9.46
C PRO A 39 1.44 -2.47 -8.87
N GLY A 40 1.49 -2.79 -7.58
CA GLY A 40 2.72 -3.09 -6.84
C GLY A 40 3.62 -1.89 -6.52
N SER A 41 3.32 -0.69 -6.99
CA SER A 41 4.13 0.51 -6.68
C SER A 41 3.99 0.95 -5.22
N LEU A 42 2.78 0.86 -4.65
CA LEU A 42 2.52 1.16 -3.25
C LEU A 42 3.07 0.09 -2.32
N GLU A 43 2.89 -1.20 -2.69
CA GLU A 43 3.51 -2.32 -2.00
C GLU A 43 5.03 -2.10 -1.87
N ARG A 44 5.73 -1.81 -2.98
CA ARG A 44 7.17 -1.51 -2.97
C ARG A 44 7.51 -0.35 -2.05
N ARG A 45 6.75 0.75 -2.14
CA ARG A 45 6.99 1.93 -1.32
C ARG A 45 6.89 1.59 0.17
N TYR A 46 5.85 0.87 0.56
CA TYR A 46 5.63 0.52 1.97
C TYR A 46 6.56 -0.59 2.46
N ALA A 47 6.95 -1.52 1.59
CA ALA A 47 8.05 -2.45 1.88
C ALA A 47 9.32 -1.69 2.27
N GLY A 48 9.71 -0.67 1.49
CA GLY A 48 10.87 0.17 1.81
C GLY A 48 10.71 0.98 3.09
N GLN A 49 9.50 1.43 3.43
CA GLN A 49 9.23 2.11 4.71
C GLN A 49 9.34 1.14 5.89
N VAL A 50 8.77 -0.06 5.77
CA VAL A 50 8.87 -1.10 6.79
C VAL A 50 10.32 -1.52 6.99
N GLU A 51 11.08 -1.72 5.91
CA GLU A 51 12.50 -2.07 5.99
C GLU A 51 13.33 -0.96 6.66
N ALA A 52 13.10 0.30 6.31
CA ALA A 52 13.84 1.44 6.87
C ALA A 52 13.53 1.74 8.34
N HIS A 53 12.29 1.46 8.78
CA HIS A 53 11.78 1.82 10.12
C HIS A 53 11.30 0.61 10.93
N GLN A 54 11.81 -0.59 10.63
CA GLN A 54 11.24 -1.85 11.14
C GLN A 54 11.16 -1.88 12.67
N GLU A 55 12.22 -1.47 13.35
CA GLU A 55 12.30 -1.48 14.80
C GLU A 55 11.29 -0.49 15.42
N GLU A 56 11.24 0.74 14.92
CA GLU A 56 10.33 1.78 15.41
C GLU A 56 8.87 1.35 15.23
N LEU A 57 8.51 0.86 14.05
CA LEU A 57 7.16 0.37 13.73
C LEU A 57 6.79 -0.84 14.60
N PHE A 58 7.75 -1.72 14.87
CA PHE A 58 7.53 -2.88 15.73
C PHE A 58 7.29 -2.46 17.18
N GLN A 59 8.06 -1.50 17.71
CA GLN A 59 7.84 -0.97 19.05
C GLN A 59 6.46 -0.29 19.18
N VAL A 60 6.07 0.48 18.16
CA VAL A 60 4.72 1.08 18.07
C VAL A 60 3.65 0.00 18.13
N ALA A 61 3.79 -1.05 17.32
CA ALA A 61 2.81 -2.13 17.28
C ALA A 61 2.74 -2.90 18.60
N GLN A 62 3.89 -3.20 19.22
CA GLN A 62 3.93 -3.89 20.51
C GLN A 62 3.29 -3.05 21.62
N ALA A 63 3.62 -1.76 21.70
CA ALA A 63 3.01 -0.85 22.66
C ALA A 63 1.49 -0.76 22.46
N ALA A 64 1.03 -0.69 21.21
CA ALA A 64 -0.40 -0.66 20.89
C ALA A 64 -1.11 -1.94 21.33
N LEU A 65 -0.56 -3.12 21.02
CA LEU A 65 -1.13 -4.41 21.44
C LEU A 65 -1.10 -4.58 22.97
N GLN A 66 -0.08 -4.08 23.66
CA GLN A 66 0.00 -4.19 25.12
C GLN A 66 -1.02 -3.28 25.84
N THR A 67 -1.26 -2.09 25.30
CA THR A 67 -2.12 -1.08 25.93
C THR A 67 -3.56 -1.12 25.41
N GLY A 68 -3.79 -1.77 24.28
CA GLY A 68 -5.07 -1.74 23.56
C GLY A 68 -5.40 -0.38 22.95
N LYS A 69 -4.41 0.50 22.80
CA LYS A 69 -4.61 1.88 22.31
C LYS A 69 -3.58 2.21 21.24
N ALA A 70 -4.03 2.90 20.20
CA ALA A 70 -3.10 3.50 19.25
C ALA A 70 -2.29 4.58 19.98
N PRO A 71 -0.96 4.66 19.78
CA PRO A 71 -0.16 5.70 20.43
C PRO A 71 -0.54 7.09 19.91
N GLU A 72 -0.73 8.03 20.84
CA GLU A 72 -1.14 9.41 20.54
C GLU A 72 0.03 10.25 20.00
N GLU A 73 1.25 9.98 20.48
CA GLU A 73 2.46 10.71 20.11
C GLU A 73 3.63 9.74 19.92
N LEU A 74 3.90 9.36 18.67
CA LEU A 74 5.16 8.72 18.27
C LEU A 74 5.58 9.34 16.93
N PRO A 75 6.88 9.52 16.66
CA PRO A 75 7.34 9.91 15.35
C PRO A 75 7.08 8.76 14.40
N LEU A 76 5.91 8.75 13.78
CA LEU A 76 5.60 7.81 12.72
C LEU A 76 6.37 8.22 11.46
N PRO A 77 6.83 7.27 10.64
CA PRO A 77 7.36 7.60 9.32
C PRO A 77 6.33 8.46 8.58
N GLY A 78 6.78 9.54 7.92
CA GLY A 78 5.88 10.59 7.41
C GLY A 78 4.83 10.13 6.39
N THR A 79 4.87 8.88 5.94
CA THR A 79 3.83 8.26 5.12
C THR A 79 2.62 7.79 5.92
N VAL A 80 2.79 7.44 7.20
CA VAL A 80 1.72 6.97 8.07
C VAL A 80 0.90 8.17 8.55
N LYS A 81 -0.41 8.12 8.34
CA LYS A 81 -1.35 9.17 8.73
C LYS A 81 -2.14 8.81 9.97
N GLN A 82 -2.33 7.52 10.23
CA GLN A 82 -3.11 7.02 11.35
C GLN A 82 -2.67 5.61 11.72
N VAL A 83 -2.78 5.28 13.01
CA VAL A 83 -2.59 3.95 13.55
C VAL A 83 -3.91 3.44 14.12
N GLU A 84 -4.26 2.19 13.83
CA GLU A 84 -5.49 1.55 14.28
C GLU A 84 -5.22 0.15 14.84
N LEU A 85 -6.00 -0.28 15.83
CA LEU A 85 -6.04 -1.68 16.23
C LEU A 85 -7.18 -2.40 15.51
N TRP A 86 -6.86 -3.53 14.89
CA TRP A 86 -7.80 -4.43 14.25
C TRP A 86 -7.92 -5.71 15.06
N ASN A 87 -9.15 -6.22 15.25
CA ASN A 87 -9.43 -7.45 16.01
C ASN A 87 -8.77 -7.54 17.40
N TYR A 88 -8.56 -6.41 18.06
CA TYR A 88 -7.93 -6.42 19.37
C TYR A 88 -8.84 -7.01 20.45
N SER A 89 -8.26 -7.87 21.28
CA SER A 89 -8.87 -8.39 22.49
C SER A 89 -7.88 -8.31 23.65
N VAL A 90 -8.33 -7.81 24.80
CA VAL A 90 -7.50 -7.75 26.03
C VAL A 90 -7.09 -9.15 26.49
N THR A 91 -7.90 -10.18 26.21
CA THR A 91 -7.63 -11.57 26.61
C THR A 91 -6.75 -12.33 25.62
N ALA A 92 -6.58 -11.81 24.39
CA ALA A 92 -5.70 -12.37 23.38
C ALA A 92 -5.12 -11.26 22.48
N PRO A 93 -4.28 -10.36 23.02
CA PRO A 93 -3.73 -9.23 22.26
C PRO A 93 -3.01 -9.65 20.98
N GLU A 94 -2.32 -10.78 21.01
CA GLU A 94 -1.55 -11.31 19.90
C GLU A 94 -2.40 -11.85 18.73
N ALA A 95 -3.73 -11.96 18.92
CA ALA A 95 -4.67 -12.21 17.84
C ALA A 95 -5.08 -10.92 17.09
N GLY A 96 -4.81 -9.76 17.66
CA GLY A 96 -5.01 -8.48 17.01
C GLY A 96 -3.92 -8.13 16.01
N ALA A 97 -4.19 -7.12 15.20
CA ALA A 97 -3.24 -6.49 14.31
C ALA A 97 -3.19 -4.98 14.57
N VAL A 98 -2.05 -4.37 14.27
CA VAL A 98 -1.87 -2.91 14.35
C VAL A 98 -1.64 -2.39 12.95
N ALA A 99 -2.60 -1.63 12.44
CA ALA A 99 -2.57 -1.08 11.10
C ALA A 99 -2.03 0.35 11.07
N PHE A 100 -1.25 0.63 10.05
CA PHE A 100 -0.63 1.90 9.74
C PHE A 100 -1.24 2.40 8.42
N PHE A 101 -2.30 3.19 8.54
CA PHE A 101 -2.97 3.78 7.38
C PHE A 101 -2.06 4.84 6.76
N CYS A 102 -1.81 4.71 5.44
CA CYS A 102 -0.91 5.62 4.73
C CYS A 102 -1.68 6.54 3.77
N GLN A 103 -2.66 6.00 3.03
CA GLN A 103 -3.41 6.81 2.08
C GLN A 103 -4.75 6.19 1.71
N GLY A 104 -5.65 7.05 1.21
CA GLY A 104 -6.90 6.65 0.59
C GLY A 104 -7.12 7.40 -0.72
N TRP A 105 -7.89 6.81 -1.62
CA TRP A 105 -8.30 7.41 -2.88
C TRP A 105 -9.80 7.15 -3.11
N GLY A 106 -10.52 8.11 -3.70
CA GLY A 106 -11.97 8.01 -3.92
C GLY A 106 -12.81 8.49 -2.73
N LEU A 107 -14.12 8.29 -2.84
CA LEU A 107 -15.13 8.65 -1.84
C LEU A 107 -16.04 7.45 -1.63
N THR A 108 -16.34 7.11 -0.38
CA THR A 108 -17.24 6.00 -0.05
C THR A 108 -18.61 6.18 -0.72
N PRO A 109 -19.21 5.12 -1.31
CA PRO A 109 -18.75 3.74 -1.27
C PRO A 109 -17.54 3.47 -2.18
N SER A 110 -17.32 4.18 -3.29
CA SER A 110 -16.17 3.97 -4.20
C SER A 110 -14.83 4.52 -3.71
N ALA A 111 -14.30 3.95 -2.63
CA ALA A 111 -13.02 4.31 -2.03
C ALA A 111 -12.02 3.15 -2.06
N SER A 112 -10.73 3.47 -1.97
CA SER A 112 -9.67 2.48 -1.78
C SER A 112 -8.67 2.96 -0.74
N TYR A 113 -8.29 2.07 0.18
CA TYR A 113 -7.38 2.35 1.29
C TYR A 113 -6.15 1.47 1.22
N TYR A 114 -5.01 2.07 1.58
CA TYR A 114 -3.71 1.46 1.46
C TYR A 114 -2.86 1.74 2.70
N GLY A 115 -2.07 0.75 3.07
CA GLY A 115 -1.12 0.85 4.17
C GLY A 115 -0.44 -0.47 4.41
N PHE A 116 0.01 -0.65 5.65
CA PHE A 116 0.57 -1.91 6.11
C PHE A 116 0.13 -2.15 7.56
N TYR A 117 0.28 -3.36 8.06
CA TYR A 117 -0.06 -3.70 9.42
C TYR A 117 0.93 -4.72 9.99
N TYR A 118 1.09 -4.72 11.30
CA TYR A 118 1.78 -5.76 12.04
C TYR A 118 0.77 -6.75 12.60
N ALA A 119 0.97 -8.05 12.37
CA ALA A 119 0.12 -9.11 12.90
C ALA A 119 0.95 -10.32 13.35
N PRO A 120 1.01 -10.63 14.66
CA PRO A 120 1.82 -11.74 15.19
C PRO A 120 1.40 -13.12 14.68
N LYS A 121 0.10 -13.32 14.43
CA LYS A 121 -0.49 -14.63 14.09
C LYS A 121 -0.68 -14.89 12.60
N GLY A 122 -0.25 -13.97 11.74
CA GLY A 122 -0.40 -14.10 10.29
C GLY A 122 -1.24 -13.00 9.66
N PRO A 123 -1.44 -13.04 8.33
CA PRO A 123 -2.20 -12.03 7.61
C PRO A 123 -3.67 -12.05 8.02
N VAL A 124 -4.30 -10.88 7.98
CA VAL A 124 -5.73 -10.67 8.21
C VAL A 124 -6.34 -9.85 7.07
N ALA A 125 -7.66 -9.97 6.88
CA ALA A 125 -8.38 -9.06 6.00
C ALA A 125 -8.42 -7.64 6.58
N PHE A 126 -8.79 -6.66 5.75
CA PHE A 126 -8.85 -5.25 6.17
C PHE A 126 -9.75 -5.07 7.41
N GLN A 127 -9.29 -4.27 8.37
CA GLN A 127 -9.95 -4.09 9.67
C GLN A 127 -10.17 -5.37 10.49
N GLY A 128 -9.55 -6.47 10.09
CA GLY A 128 -9.70 -7.76 10.76
C GLY A 128 -11.05 -8.45 10.48
N VAL A 129 -11.75 -8.11 9.40
CA VAL A 129 -13.00 -8.82 9.10
C VAL A 129 -12.77 -10.34 8.97
N ASP A 130 -13.65 -11.14 9.58
CA ASP A 130 -13.54 -12.59 9.61
C ASP A 130 -14.01 -13.19 8.28
N VAL A 131 -13.12 -13.15 7.29
CA VAL A 131 -13.36 -13.66 5.94
C VAL A 131 -12.18 -14.53 5.48
N PRO A 132 -12.42 -15.58 4.69
CA PRO A 132 -11.34 -16.43 4.21
C PRO A 132 -10.36 -15.66 3.32
N LEU A 133 -9.07 -15.73 3.67
CA LEU A 133 -7.98 -15.29 2.82
C LEU A 133 -7.66 -16.37 1.78
N ARG A 134 -7.74 -16.01 0.49
CA ARG A 134 -7.45 -16.90 -0.64
C ARG A 134 -6.07 -16.57 -1.21
N PRO A 135 -5.14 -17.54 -1.35
CA PRO A 135 -3.84 -17.28 -1.94
C PRO A 135 -3.93 -16.69 -3.36
N GLN A 136 -3.18 -15.62 -3.61
CA GLN A 136 -3.04 -15.00 -4.94
C GLN A 136 -1.65 -14.36 -5.07
N GLY A 137 -0.87 -14.78 -6.07
CA GLY A 137 0.50 -14.30 -6.23
C GLY A 137 1.35 -14.64 -5.01
N HIS A 138 2.05 -13.66 -4.45
CA HIS A 138 2.82 -13.77 -3.20
C HIS A 138 2.03 -13.34 -1.95
N GLY A 139 0.72 -13.12 -2.09
CA GLY A 139 -0.16 -12.69 -1.01
C GLY A 139 -1.49 -13.42 -1.02
N TYR A 140 -2.51 -12.72 -0.53
CA TYR A 140 -3.84 -13.24 -0.30
C TYR A 140 -4.87 -12.19 -0.68
N THR A 141 -5.96 -12.61 -1.30
CA THR A 141 -7.14 -11.78 -1.50
C THR A 141 -8.24 -12.16 -0.53
N TRP A 142 -9.12 -11.20 -0.27
CA TRP A 142 -10.39 -11.43 0.41
C TRP A 142 -11.49 -10.65 -0.30
N GLU A 143 -12.72 -11.13 -0.18
CA GLU A 143 -13.92 -10.53 -0.77
C GLU A 143 -15.09 -10.71 0.21
N GLN A 144 -15.90 -9.68 0.38
CA GLN A 144 -17.12 -9.69 1.16
C GLN A 144 -18.12 -8.71 0.54
N GLU A 145 -19.23 -9.23 0.02
CA GLU A 145 -20.21 -8.43 -0.74
C GLU A 145 -19.52 -7.68 -1.90
N ASP A 146 -19.62 -6.35 -1.94
CA ASP A 146 -18.96 -5.51 -2.94
C ASP A 146 -17.52 -5.09 -2.54
N ASN A 147 -17.10 -5.41 -1.32
CA ASN A 147 -15.77 -5.09 -0.81
C ASN A 147 -14.76 -6.18 -1.16
N ARG A 148 -13.54 -5.75 -1.47
CA ARG A 148 -12.43 -6.67 -1.75
C ARG A 148 -11.11 -6.09 -1.28
N GLY A 149 -10.12 -6.94 -1.12
CA GLY A 149 -8.77 -6.48 -0.82
C GLY A 149 -7.70 -7.49 -1.08
N TYR A 150 -6.47 -7.03 -0.91
CA TYR A 150 -5.25 -7.80 -1.06
C TYR A 150 -4.35 -7.56 0.15
N THR A 151 -3.62 -8.59 0.58
CA THR A 151 -2.59 -8.47 1.60
C THR A 151 -1.41 -9.40 1.29
N CYS A 152 -0.18 -8.93 1.51
CA CYS A 152 1.00 -9.76 1.30
C CYS A 152 2.08 -9.50 2.35
N PRO A 153 2.97 -10.47 2.62
CA PRO A 153 4.04 -10.30 3.60
C PRO A 153 5.06 -9.24 3.16
N LEU A 154 5.45 -8.36 4.07
CA LEU A 154 6.57 -7.42 3.92
C LEU A 154 7.81 -7.85 4.72
N GLY A 155 7.68 -8.85 5.60
CA GLY A 155 8.73 -9.34 6.49
C GLY A 155 8.55 -8.87 7.94
N GLY A 156 9.18 -9.54 8.90
CA GLY A 156 9.14 -9.14 10.31
C GLY A 156 7.76 -9.16 10.97
N GLY A 157 6.80 -9.91 10.43
CA GLY A 157 5.40 -9.90 10.87
C GLY A 157 4.58 -8.72 10.34
N PHE A 158 5.15 -7.92 9.43
CA PHE A 158 4.43 -6.89 8.71
C PHE A 158 3.85 -7.41 7.40
N TYR A 159 2.72 -6.83 7.03
CA TYR A 159 1.97 -7.14 5.84
C TYR A 159 1.47 -5.86 5.20
N TYR A 160 1.50 -5.82 3.87
CA TYR A 160 0.83 -4.79 3.08
C TYR A 160 -0.68 -5.03 3.06
N TYR A 161 -1.48 -3.98 2.86
CA TYR A 161 -2.88 -4.14 2.51
C TYR A 161 -3.38 -3.14 1.47
N GLU A 162 -4.35 -3.60 0.67
CA GLU A 162 -5.27 -2.81 -0.14
C GLU A 162 -6.70 -3.21 0.22
N ALA A 163 -7.59 -2.23 0.35
CA ALA A 163 -9.03 -2.46 0.51
C ALA A 163 -9.79 -1.57 -0.46
N HIS A 164 -10.82 -2.11 -1.10
CA HIS A 164 -11.65 -1.44 -2.09
C HIS A 164 -13.12 -1.63 -1.74
N PHE A 165 -13.89 -0.55 -1.86
CA PHE A 165 -15.30 -0.42 -1.52
C PHE A 165 -16.08 0.11 -2.74
#